data_AF-A0A1M6W0D5-F1
#
_entry.id   AF-A0A1M6W0D5-F1
#
_cell.length_a   1.000
_cell.length_b   1.000
_cell.length_c   1.000
_cell.angle_alpha   90.00
_cell.angle_beta   90.00
_cell.angle_gamma   90.00
#
_symmetry.space_group_name_H-M   'P 1'
#
loop_
_entity.id
_entity.type
_entity.pdbx_description
1 polymer ?
#
loop_
_entity_poly.entity_id
_entity_poly.type
_entity_poly.pdbx_seq_one_letter_code
_entity_poly.pdbx_strand_id
1 'polypeptide(L)'
;MYVEWQIGYDLLASGKDGEKNKEKTSIPTTFKNYKQENKYAYELNEILYYAVKELKFISPNEVEQTYKSIKNTPDANLLDVIDSMRISRTNPIETQINGMNFYEMKVSYPLIMYKFGKYDIYAEVINREKQRAVGVQPMLYLCIPITLLNFSQNPLGRILDRNECGEWIIQKGEAELALELFRIFGMLSKKHRYDVLAILEMLFPQWKE
;
A
#
# COMPACT_ATOMS: atom_id res chain seq x y z
N MET A 1 8.70 -14.80 -11.15
CA MET A 1 7.46 -15.06 -10.37
C MET A 1 7.57 -14.29 -9.07
N TYR A 2 6.54 -13.55 -8.70
CA TYR A 2 6.49 -12.76 -7.47
C TYR A 2 5.12 -12.93 -6.81
N VAL A 3 5.05 -12.67 -5.52
CA VAL A 3 3.80 -12.45 -4.79
C VAL A 3 3.42 -11.00 -4.98
N GLU A 4 2.22 -10.75 -5.50
CA GLU A 4 1.62 -9.43 -5.56
C GLU A 4 0.73 -9.26 -4.33
N TRP A 5 1.18 -8.46 -3.37
CA TRP A 5 0.42 -8.20 -2.15
C TRP A 5 -0.14 -6.78 -2.19
N GLN A 6 -1.48 -6.66 -2.29
CA GLN A 6 -2.17 -5.39 -2.06
C GLN A 6 -2.15 -5.05 -0.55
N ILE A 7 -0.98 -4.71 -0.04
CA ILE A 7 -0.75 -4.45 1.38
C ILE A 7 -1.62 -3.29 1.86
N GLY A 8 -2.28 -3.48 3.00
CA GLY A 8 -3.06 -2.47 3.68
C GLY A 8 -2.31 -1.85 4.87
N TYR A 9 -2.95 -0.86 5.48
CA TYR A 9 -2.47 -0.23 6.72
C TYR A 9 -3.57 -0.11 7.78
N ASP A 10 -4.84 -0.41 7.49
CA ASP A 10 -5.91 -0.31 8.48
C ASP A 10 -7.03 -1.33 8.30
N LEU A 11 -7.82 -1.51 9.36
CA LEU A 11 -9.06 -2.30 9.36
C LEU A 11 -10.17 -1.53 10.08
N LEU A 12 -11.43 -1.74 9.67
CA LEU A 12 -12.58 -1.16 10.36
C LEU A 12 -12.70 -1.71 11.79
N ALA A 13 -12.82 -0.83 12.78
CA ALA A 13 -12.94 -1.17 14.21
C ALA A 13 -14.37 -1.06 14.76
N SER A 14 -15.39 -1.02 13.89
CA SER A 14 -16.78 -0.81 14.27
C SER A 14 -17.71 -1.90 13.75
N GLY A 15 -18.80 -2.15 14.47
CA GLY A 15 -19.82 -3.14 14.09
C GLY A 15 -19.33 -4.59 14.18
N LYS A 16 -20.06 -5.51 13.55
CA LYS A 16 -19.73 -6.95 13.57
C LYS A 16 -18.37 -7.27 12.93
N ASP A 17 -17.92 -6.44 11.99
CA ASP A 17 -16.61 -6.59 11.35
C ASP A 17 -15.48 -6.11 12.27
N GLY A 18 -15.76 -5.19 13.20
CA GLY A 18 -14.79 -4.68 14.17
C GLY A 18 -14.24 -5.78 15.08
N GLU A 19 -15.11 -6.60 15.67
CA GLU A 19 -14.68 -7.69 16.57
C GLU A 19 -13.79 -8.70 15.83
N LYS A 20 -14.17 -9.09 14.60
CA LYS A 20 -13.36 -10.00 13.78
C LYS A 20 -12.03 -9.38 13.35
N ASN A 21 -12.00 -8.08 13.09
CA ASN A 21 -10.78 -7.39 12.68
C ASN A 21 -9.83 -7.15 13.84
N LYS A 22 -10.34 -7.01 15.06
CA LYS A 22 -9.53 -6.89 16.28
C LYS A 22 -8.64 -8.11 16.48
N GLU A 23 -9.13 -9.30 16.16
CA GLU A 23 -8.37 -10.56 16.25
C GLU A 23 -7.27 -10.69 15.19
N LYS A 24 -7.29 -9.86 14.13
CA LYS A 24 -6.29 -9.90 13.05
C LYS A 24 -5.07 -9.01 13.30
N THR A 25 -5.10 -8.20 14.35
CA THR A 25 -4.01 -7.27 14.66
C THR A 25 -3.44 -7.54 16.04
N SER A 26 -2.12 -7.47 16.14
CA SER A 26 -1.42 -7.49 17.42
C SER A 26 -1.46 -6.14 18.16
N ILE A 27 -1.94 -5.08 17.49
CA ILE A 27 -1.98 -3.69 18.00
C ILE A 27 -3.45 -3.21 18.00
N PRO A 28 -4.30 -3.68 18.93
CA PRO A 28 -5.74 -3.38 18.94
C PRO A 28 -6.06 -1.95 19.45
N THR A 29 -5.15 -1.00 19.25
CA THR A 29 -5.37 0.42 19.50
C THR A 29 -6.08 1.04 18.30
N THR A 30 -7.04 1.93 18.58
CA THR A 30 -7.82 2.58 17.52
C THR A 30 -7.36 4.00 17.22
N PHE A 31 -7.52 4.41 15.97
CA PHE A 31 -7.36 5.80 15.53
C PHE A 31 -8.56 6.23 14.66
N LYS A 32 -8.68 7.54 14.42
CA LYS A 32 -9.68 8.10 13.51
C LYS A 32 -9.06 8.29 12.13
N ASN A 33 -9.65 7.67 11.12
CA ASN A 33 -9.26 7.93 9.72
C ASN A 33 -9.84 9.25 9.22
N TYR A 34 -9.55 9.60 7.96
CA TYR A 34 -10.04 10.81 7.29
C TYR A 34 -11.56 10.94 7.32
N LYS A 35 -12.28 9.81 7.29
CA LYS A 35 -13.74 9.75 7.37
C LYS A 35 -14.29 9.77 8.80
N GLN A 36 -13.43 9.95 9.81
CA GLN A 36 -13.79 9.90 11.24
C GLN A 36 -14.30 8.53 11.71
N GLU A 37 -14.00 7.48 10.96
CA GLU A 37 -14.28 6.10 11.35
C GLU A 37 -13.19 5.60 12.31
N ASN A 38 -13.56 4.80 13.30
CA ASN A 38 -12.59 4.10 14.13
C ASN A 38 -11.95 2.98 13.32
N LYS A 39 -10.62 2.94 13.32
CA LYS A 39 -9.81 1.94 12.61
C LYS A 39 -8.78 1.31 13.54
N TYR A 40 -8.46 0.04 13.30
CA TYR A 40 -7.29 -0.63 13.86
C TYR A 40 -6.09 -0.49 12.92
N ALA A 41 -4.89 -0.43 13.50
CA ALA A 41 -3.66 -0.58 12.74
C ALA A 41 -3.50 -2.04 12.26
N TYR A 42 -3.05 -2.24 11.03
CA TYR A 42 -2.94 -3.58 10.43
C TYR A 42 -1.81 -3.65 9.40
N GLU A 43 -1.32 -4.87 9.12
CA GLU A 43 -0.29 -5.20 8.11
C GLU A 43 0.95 -4.31 8.16
N LEU A 44 1.02 -3.28 7.31
CA LEU A 44 2.17 -2.36 7.23
C LEU A 44 2.52 -1.75 8.60
N ASN A 45 1.50 -1.46 9.41
CA ASN A 45 1.71 -0.85 10.72
C ASN A 45 2.37 -1.79 11.72
N GLU A 46 2.11 -3.09 11.62
CA GLU A 46 2.72 -4.09 12.50
C GLU A 46 4.20 -4.22 12.22
N ILE A 47 4.57 -4.25 10.93
CA ILE A 47 5.97 -4.25 10.50
C ILE A 47 6.71 -3.06 11.12
N LEU A 48 6.17 -1.85 10.96
CA LEU A 48 6.79 -0.65 11.50
C LEU A 48 6.83 -0.64 13.03
N TYR A 49 5.73 -1.01 13.69
CA TYR A 49 5.65 -1.03 15.15
C TYR A 49 6.70 -1.95 15.76
N TYR A 50 6.78 -3.19 15.30
CA TYR A 50 7.76 -4.16 15.82
C TYR A 50 9.20 -3.77 15.48
N ALA A 51 9.44 -3.23 14.27
CA ALA A 51 10.76 -2.73 13.87
C ALA A 51 11.29 -1.61 14.79
N VAL A 52 10.40 -0.75 15.32
CA VAL A 52 10.77 0.36 16.20
C VAL A 52 10.77 -0.04 17.68
N LYS A 53 9.71 -0.71 18.14
CA LYS A 53 9.47 -0.96 19.57
C LYS A 53 10.24 -2.16 20.10
N GLU A 54 10.32 -3.25 19.34
CA GLU A 54 10.92 -4.50 19.81
C GLU A 54 12.30 -4.73 19.20
N LEU A 55 12.43 -4.62 17.87
CA LEU A 55 13.63 -5.06 17.14
C LEU A 55 14.72 -3.97 17.03
N LYS A 56 14.36 -2.70 17.22
CA LYS A 56 15.27 -1.54 17.07
C LYS A 56 15.95 -1.45 15.70
N PHE A 57 15.31 -2.00 14.67
CA PHE A 57 15.75 -1.87 13.28
C PHE A 57 15.56 -0.45 12.75
N ILE A 58 14.50 0.23 13.23
CA ILE A 58 14.19 1.62 12.91
C ILE A 58 14.25 2.46 14.19
N SER A 59 14.96 3.57 14.13
CA SER A 59 15.03 4.55 15.22
C SER A 59 13.81 5.47 15.24
N PRO A 60 13.43 6.01 16.41
CA PRO A 60 12.38 7.03 16.51
C PRO A 60 12.61 8.25 15.62
N ASN A 61 13.86 8.66 15.40
CA ASN A 61 14.21 9.79 14.56
C ASN A 61 13.91 9.51 13.06
N GLU A 62 14.14 8.29 12.58
CA GLU A 62 13.79 7.92 11.20
C GLU A 62 12.29 8.00 10.96
N VAL A 63 11.48 7.54 11.94
CA VAL A 63 10.03 7.67 11.83
C VAL A 63 9.58 9.14 11.87
N GLU A 64 10.20 9.98 12.70
CA GLU A 64 9.94 11.42 12.75
C GLU A 64 10.25 12.11 11.41
N GLN A 65 11.39 11.76 10.81
CA GLN A 65 11.78 12.27 9.48
C GLN A 65 10.77 11.84 8.41
N THR A 66 10.33 10.58 8.43
CA THR A 66 9.26 10.09 7.53
C THR A 66 7.95 10.85 7.76
N TYR A 67 7.53 11.05 9.01
CA TYR A 67 6.33 11.84 9.35
C TYR A 67 6.41 13.26 8.78
N LYS A 68 7.53 13.97 9.02
CA LYS A 68 7.75 15.33 8.50
C LYS A 68 7.76 15.35 6.96
N SER A 69 8.38 14.36 6.31
CA SER A 69 8.37 14.24 4.85
C SER A 69 6.96 14.08 4.29
N ILE A 70 6.13 13.22 4.90
CA ILE A 70 4.75 13.00 4.46
C ILE A 70 3.92 14.28 4.66
N LYS A 71 4.00 14.88 5.86
CA LYS A 71 3.25 16.09 6.22
C LYS A 71 3.57 17.27 5.31
N ASN A 72 4.83 17.43 4.93
CA ASN A 72 5.31 18.54 4.10
C ASN A 72 5.18 18.29 2.59
N THR A 73 4.64 17.14 2.17
CA THR A 73 4.43 16.86 0.74
C THR A 73 3.37 17.81 0.17
N PRO A 74 3.67 18.60 -0.88
CA PRO A 74 2.68 19.49 -1.49
C PRO A 74 1.48 18.72 -2.06
N ASP A 75 0.28 19.29 -1.93
CA ASP A 75 -0.95 18.68 -2.49
C ASP A 75 -0.87 18.51 -4.01
N ALA A 76 -0.19 19.42 -4.71
CA ALA A 76 0.03 19.35 -6.16
C ALA A 76 0.87 18.15 -6.60
N ASN A 77 1.60 17.51 -5.67
CA ASN A 77 2.45 16.36 -5.94
C ASN A 77 1.78 15.02 -5.56
N LEU A 78 0.51 15.04 -5.15
CA LEU A 78 -0.25 13.82 -4.86
C LEU A 78 -0.58 13.05 -6.14
N LEU A 79 -0.50 11.72 -6.07
CA LEU A 79 -0.70 10.84 -7.24
C LEU A 79 -2.14 10.81 -7.75
N ASP A 80 -3.12 11.19 -6.95
CA ASP A 80 -4.50 11.37 -7.40
C ASP A 80 -4.75 12.73 -8.11
N VAL A 81 -3.77 13.64 -8.06
CA VAL A 81 -3.86 15.00 -8.64
C VAL A 81 -3.02 15.15 -9.90
N ILE A 82 -1.80 14.60 -9.92
CA ILE A 82 -0.85 14.82 -11.03
C ILE A 82 -1.35 14.27 -12.37
N ASP A 83 -1.09 15.02 -13.44
CA ASP A 83 -1.59 14.70 -14.79
C ASP A 83 -1.05 13.36 -15.32
N SER A 84 0.19 13.01 -14.99
CA SER A 84 0.82 11.74 -15.40
C SER A 84 0.13 10.50 -14.84
N MET A 85 -0.67 10.65 -13.79
CA MET A 85 -1.43 9.57 -13.15
C MET A 85 -2.93 9.60 -13.48
N ARG A 86 -3.36 10.39 -14.48
CA ARG A 86 -4.75 10.38 -14.94
C ARG A 86 -5.04 9.22 -15.89
N ILE A 87 -6.17 8.56 -15.68
CA ILE A 87 -6.73 7.60 -16.64
C ILE A 87 -7.16 8.40 -17.87
N SER A 88 -6.70 7.98 -19.05
CA SER A 88 -7.00 8.64 -20.31
C SER A 88 -7.72 7.72 -21.29
N ARG A 89 -8.45 8.32 -22.23
CA ARG A 89 -9.17 7.63 -23.30
C ARG A 89 -8.80 8.28 -24.63
N THR A 90 -8.54 7.46 -25.65
CA THR A 90 -8.33 7.96 -27.01
C THR A 90 -9.64 8.43 -27.62
N ASN A 91 -9.56 9.23 -28.67
CA ASN A 91 -10.73 9.52 -29.51
C ASN A 91 -11.29 8.23 -30.12
N PRO A 92 -12.61 8.15 -30.35
CA PRO A 92 -13.24 7.02 -31.03
C PRO A 92 -12.78 6.94 -32.49
N ILE A 93 -12.49 5.73 -32.95
CA ILE A 93 -12.12 5.43 -34.33
C ILE A 93 -13.11 4.41 -34.89
N GLU A 94 -13.77 4.73 -36.00
CA GLU A 94 -14.64 3.77 -36.68
C GLU A 94 -13.84 2.53 -37.10
N THR A 95 -14.35 1.35 -36.73
CA THR A 95 -13.68 0.07 -36.95
C THR A 95 -14.71 -0.98 -37.31
N GLN A 96 -14.42 -1.83 -38.30
CA GLN A 96 -15.24 -2.98 -38.61
C GLN A 96 -14.73 -4.24 -37.91
N ILE A 97 -15.63 -4.94 -37.22
CA ILE A 97 -15.37 -6.24 -36.63
C ILE A 97 -16.50 -7.17 -37.05
N ASN A 98 -16.16 -8.26 -37.76
CA ASN A 98 -17.11 -9.25 -38.27
C ASN A 98 -18.28 -8.62 -39.09
N GLY A 99 -17.98 -7.62 -39.91
CA GLY A 99 -18.97 -6.94 -40.77
C GLY A 99 -19.90 -5.96 -40.05
N MET A 100 -19.68 -5.70 -38.76
CA MET A 100 -20.40 -4.69 -37.97
C MET A 100 -19.52 -3.47 -37.73
N ASN A 101 -20.11 -2.26 -37.77
CA ASN A 101 -19.41 -1.01 -37.48
C ASN A 101 -19.40 -0.74 -35.96
N PHE A 102 -18.21 -0.49 -35.42
CA PHE A 102 -17.97 -0.10 -34.03
C PHE A 102 -17.17 1.20 -33.96
N TYR A 103 -17.12 1.81 -32.79
CA TYR A 103 -16.13 2.83 -32.45
C TYR A 103 -15.13 2.23 -31.46
N GLU A 104 -13.91 2.00 -31.92
CA GLU A 104 -12.82 1.56 -31.06
C GLU A 104 -12.26 2.74 -30.26
N MET A 105 -12.04 2.52 -28.97
CA MET A 105 -11.35 3.44 -28.07
C MET A 105 -10.40 2.64 -27.19
N LYS A 106 -9.26 3.24 -26.83
CA LYS A 106 -8.32 2.65 -25.87
C LYS A 106 -8.39 3.42 -24.56
N VAL A 107 -8.42 2.68 -23.44
CA VAL A 107 -8.31 3.22 -22.09
C VAL A 107 -6.91 2.95 -21.58
N SER A 108 -6.19 3.99 -21.17
CA SER A 108 -4.84 3.86 -20.62
C SER A 108 -4.86 4.06 -19.12
N TYR A 109 -4.28 3.11 -18.40
CA TYR A 109 -4.15 3.13 -16.94
C TYR A 109 -2.70 3.41 -16.57
N PRO A 110 -2.41 4.53 -15.88
CA PRO A 110 -1.05 4.86 -15.50
C PRO A 110 -0.61 4.01 -14.31
N LEU A 111 0.63 3.54 -14.40
CA LEU A 111 1.30 2.72 -13.40
C LEU A 111 2.70 3.30 -13.18
N ILE A 112 3.08 3.46 -11.91
CA ILE A 112 4.45 3.80 -11.53
C ILE A 112 5.01 2.70 -10.63
N MET A 113 6.32 2.48 -10.74
CA MET A 113 7.03 1.48 -9.97
C MET A 113 8.14 2.15 -9.17
N TYR A 114 8.25 1.78 -7.90
CA TYR A 114 9.36 2.15 -7.03
C TYR A 114 10.13 0.87 -6.66
N LYS A 115 11.41 0.80 -7.02
CA LYS A 115 12.28 -0.33 -6.68
C LYS A 115 12.94 -0.09 -5.33
N PHE A 116 12.89 -1.08 -4.44
CA PHE A 116 13.48 -0.98 -3.11
C PHE A 116 14.86 -1.65 -3.03
N GLY A 117 15.87 -0.85 -2.66
CA GLY A 117 17.21 -1.36 -2.38
C GLY A 117 17.81 -2.16 -3.55
N LYS A 118 18.60 -3.19 -3.21
CA LYS A 118 19.18 -4.14 -4.18
C LYS A 118 18.27 -5.34 -4.47
N TYR A 119 17.27 -5.56 -3.64
CA TYR A 119 16.34 -6.67 -3.78
C TYR A 119 15.38 -6.33 -4.92
N ASP A 120 15.01 -7.30 -5.75
CA ASP A 120 14.03 -7.08 -6.83
C ASP A 120 12.59 -6.98 -6.27
N ILE A 121 12.43 -6.26 -5.14
CA ILE A 121 11.14 -5.90 -4.53
C ILE A 121 10.69 -4.57 -5.13
N TYR A 122 9.41 -4.52 -5.52
CA TYR A 122 8.81 -3.34 -6.13
C TYR A 122 7.55 -2.91 -5.40
N ALA A 123 7.33 -1.61 -5.29
CA ALA A 123 6.02 -1.03 -5.02
C ALA A 123 5.43 -0.54 -6.33
N GLU A 124 4.27 -1.06 -6.70
CA GLU A 124 3.53 -0.62 -7.87
C GLU A 124 2.32 0.19 -7.43
N VAL A 125 2.19 1.41 -7.97
CA VAL A 125 1.00 2.23 -7.78
C VAL A 125 0.27 2.35 -9.09
N ILE A 126 -0.99 1.93 -9.11
CA ILE A 126 -1.87 2.03 -10.27
C ILE A 126 -3.15 2.78 -9.91
N ASN A 127 -3.52 3.75 -10.75
CA ASN A 127 -4.81 4.43 -10.62
C ASN A 127 -5.89 3.62 -11.33
N ARG A 128 -6.94 3.26 -10.59
CA ARG A 128 -8.12 2.53 -11.10
C ARG A 128 -9.39 3.26 -10.72
N GLU A 129 -10.47 3.03 -11.47
CA GLU A 129 -11.79 3.49 -11.06
C GLU A 129 -12.21 2.85 -9.72
N LYS A 130 -12.90 3.61 -8.88
CA LYS A 130 -13.45 3.08 -7.64
C LYS A 130 -14.56 2.07 -7.94
N GLN A 131 -14.49 0.91 -7.31
CA GLN A 131 -15.59 -0.05 -7.35
C GLN A 131 -16.80 0.55 -6.60
N ARG A 132 -17.95 0.64 -7.28
CA ARG A 132 -19.22 1.14 -6.73
C ARG A 132 -19.21 2.61 -6.25
N ALA A 133 -18.29 3.44 -6.75
CA ALA A 133 -18.26 4.88 -6.46
C ALA A 133 -17.72 5.68 -7.65
N VAL A 134 -17.99 6.98 -7.67
CA VAL A 134 -17.44 7.89 -8.69
C VAL A 134 -16.00 8.27 -8.34
N GLY A 135 -15.14 8.31 -9.35
CA GLY A 135 -13.75 8.75 -9.26
C GLY A 135 -12.74 7.63 -9.35
N VAL A 136 -11.47 8.01 -9.25
CA VAL A 136 -10.33 7.10 -9.28
C VAL A 136 -9.75 6.93 -7.88
N GLN A 137 -9.04 5.82 -7.68
CA GLN A 137 -8.25 5.57 -6.48
C GLN A 137 -6.90 4.95 -6.88
N PRO A 138 -5.78 5.44 -6.32
CA PRO A 138 -4.52 4.75 -6.37
C PRO A 138 -4.60 3.46 -5.54
N MET A 139 -4.09 2.37 -6.09
CA MET A 139 -3.89 1.10 -5.41
C MET A 139 -2.39 0.82 -5.33
N LEU A 140 -1.90 0.48 -4.14
CA LEU A 140 -0.51 0.11 -3.90
C LEU A 140 -0.40 -1.41 -3.81
N TYR A 141 0.54 -1.98 -4.57
CA TYR A 141 0.90 -3.38 -4.53
C TYR A 141 2.38 -3.51 -4.19
N LEU A 142 2.69 -4.36 -3.22
CA LEU A 142 4.05 -4.77 -2.89
C LEU A 142 4.34 -6.09 -3.59
N CYS A 143 5.27 -6.06 -4.54
CA CYS A 143 5.70 -7.20 -5.34
C CYS A 143 6.97 -7.81 -4.75
N ILE A 144 6.86 -9.01 -4.19
CA ILE A 144 7.97 -9.71 -3.52
C ILE A 144 8.36 -10.94 -4.37
N PRO A 145 9.61 -11.02 -4.88
CA PRO A 145 10.08 -12.21 -5.58
C PRO A 145 9.90 -13.46 -4.72
N ILE A 146 9.39 -14.54 -5.33
CA ILE A 146 9.15 -15.78 -4.59
C ILE A 146 10.44 -16.37 -4.01
N THR A 147 11.59 -16.04 -4.60
CA THR A 147 12.92 -16.43 -4.14
C THR A 147 13.37 -15.73 -2.86
N LEU A 148 12.66 -14.68 -2.41
CA LEU A 148 12.89 -14.00 -1.13
C LEU A 148 12.01 -14.54 -0.01
N LEU A 149 11.13 -15.49 -0.30
CA LEU A 149 10.25 -16.12 0.68
C LEU A 149 10.83 -17.50 1.04
N ASN A 150 10.76 -17.81 2.32
CA ASN A 150 11.12 -19.12 2.82
C ASN A 150 9.94 -20.07 2.66
N PHE A 151 10.15 -21.14 1.91
CA PHE A 151 9.22 -22.25 1.76
C PHE A 151 9.84 -23.50 2.39
N SER A 152 9.00 -24.47 2.74
CA SER A 152 9.46 -25.79 3.22
C SER A 152 10.29 -26.53 2.15
N GLN A 153 10.02 -26.26 0.88
CA GLN A 153 10.75 -26.77 -0.28
C GLN A 153 11.00 -25.66 -1.29
N ASN A 154 12.12 -25.71 -2.03
CA ASN A 154 12.43 -24.73 -3.07
C ASN A 154 11.23 -24.54 -4.02
N PRO A 155 10.68 -23.32 -4.17
CA PRO A 155 9.48 -23.09 -4.97
C PRO A 155 9.74 -23.13 -6.49
N LEU A 156 11.00 -23.09 -6.94
CA LEU A 156 11.33 -23.06 -8.35
C LEU A 156 11.26 -24.45 -9.00
N GLY A 157 10.62 -24.54 -10.16
CA GLY A 157 10.54 -25.77 -10.96
C GLY A 157 9.46 -26.76 -10.52
N ARG A 158 8.55 -26.35 -9.62
CA ARG A 158 7.42 -27.16 -9.17
C ARG A 158 6.14 -26.35 -9.05
N ILE A 159 5.05 -27.06 -8.81
CA ILE A 159 3.76 -26.47 -8.40
C ILE A 159 3.76 -26.40 -6.87
N LEU A 160 3.25 -25.28 -6.32
CA LEU A 160 3.08 -25.14 -4.88
C LEU A 160 1.95 -26.05 -4.38
N ASP A 161 2.13 -26.63 -3.20
CA ASP A 161 1.11 -27.48 -2.58
C ASP A 161 -0.11 -26.66 -2.16
N ARG A 162 -1.24 -27.36 -1.96
CA ARG A 162 -2.47 -26.70 -1.49
C ARG A 162 -2.24 -26.07 -0.12
N ASN A 163 -2.55 -24.78 -0.01
CA ASN A 163 -2.36 -23.97 1.20
C ASN A 163 -0.89 -23.86 1.64
N GLU A 164 0.06 -24.06 0.74
CA GLU A 164 1.47 -23.79 1.03
C GLU A 164 1.68 -22.28 1.25
N CYS A 165 2.40 -21.93 2.33
CA CYS A 165 2.71 -20.56 2.68
C CYS A 165 4.23 -20.31 2.55
N GLY A 166 4.58 -19.14 2.04
CA GLY A 166 5.94 -18.63 2.07
C GLY A 166 6.08 -17.62 3.22
N GLU A 167 7.16 -17.72 3.99
CA GLU A 167 7.47 -16.80 5.07
C GLU A 167 8.42 -15.70 4.57
N TRP A 168 8.03 -14.44 4.77
CA TRP A 168 8.92 -13.31 4.48
C TRP A 168 9.63 -12.88 5.76
N ILE A 169 10.96 -13.03 5.80
CA ILE A 169 11.75 -12.65 6.96
C ILE A 169 12.09 -11.17 6.90
N ILE A 170 11.54 -10.40 7.83
CA ILE A 170 11.82 -8.97 7.96
C ILE A 170 13.11 -8.77 8.75
N GLN A 171 14.18 -8.33 8.08
CA GLN A 171 15.38 -7.82 8.74
C GLN A 171 15.42 -6.29 8.65
N LYS A 172 16.57 -5.69 8.97
CA LYS A 172 16.69 -4.23 8.97
C LYS A 172 16.35 -3.60 7.61
N GLY A 173 16.83 -4.18 6.50
CA GLY A 173 16.56 -3.65 5.16
C GLY A 173 15.08 -3.74 4.77
N GLU A 174 14.40 -4.83 5.13
CA GLU A 174 12.97 -5.02 4.89
C GLU A 174 12.11 -4.18 5.84
N ALA A 175 12.62 -3.86 7.03
CA ALA A 175 11.97 -2.92 7.93
C ALA A 175 12.00 -1.49 7.35
N GLU A 176 13.15 -1.04 6.83
CA GLU A 176 13.29 0.28 6.18
C GLU A 176 12.29 0.47 5.02
N LEU A 177 11.97 -0.59 4.29
CA LEU A 177 10.89 -0.61 3.28
C LEU A 177 9.54 -0.17 3.86
N ALA A 178 9.22 -0.48 5.12
CA ALA A 178 7.98 -0.01 5.74
C ALA A 178 7.91 1.53 5.77
N LEU A 179 9.00 2.23 6.09
CA LEU A 179 9.03 3.70 6.08
C LEU A 179 8.79 4.25 4.67
N GLU A 180 9.39 3.64 3.66
CA GLU A 180 9.18 4.06 2.27
C GLU A 180 7.74 3.78 1.80
N LEU A 181 7.14 2.65 2.18
CA LEU A 181 5.72 2.38 1.91
C LEU A 181 4.80 3.40 2.60
N PHE A 182 5.12 3.82 3.83
CA PHE A 182 4.42 4.93 4.49
C PHE A 182 4.52 6.24 3.70
N ARG A 183 5.70 6.55 3.14
CA ARG A 183 5.87 7.72 2.25
C ARG A 183 5.02 7.60 1.00
N ILE A 184 5.02 6.43 0.36
CA ILE A 184 4.20 6.18 -0.83
C ILE A 184 2.72 6.32 -0.51
N PHE A 185 2.21 5.70 0.56
CA PHE A 185 0.84 5.90 1.03
C PHE A 185 0.51 7.37 1.28
N GLY A 186 1.43 8.10 1.91
CA GLY A 186 1.31 9.54 2.16
C GLY A 186 1.24 10.42 0.90
N MET A 187 1.69 9.89 -0.25
CA MET A 187 1.65 10.55 -1.55
C MET A 187 0.45 10.13 -2.41
N LEU A 188 -0.29 9.10 -2.03
CA LEU A 188 -1.38 8.56 -2.86
C LEU A 188 -2.54 9.56 -3.01
N SER A 189 -3.03 10.10 -1.90
CA SER A 189 -4.10 11.11 -1.87
C SER A 189 -4.15 11.83 -0.54
N LYS A 190 -4.94 12.91 -0.44
CA LYS A 190 -5.19 13.61 0.83
C LYS A 190 -5.74 12.69 1.91
N LYS A 191 -6.61 11.75 1.51
CA LYS A 191 -7.22 10.78 2.41
C LYS A 191 -6.14 9.86 2.99
N HIS A 192 -5.35 9.22 2.12
CA HIS A 192 -4.28 8.32 2.57
C HIS A 192 -3.26 9.05 3.43
N ARG A 193 -2.88 10.28 3.05
CA ARG A 193 -1.97 11.13 3.84
C ARG A 193 -2.49 11.36 5.25
N TYR A 194 -3.75 11.74 5.40
CA TYR A 194 -4.36 11.92 6.72
C TYR A 194 -4.31 10.62 7.52
N ASP A 195 -4.75 9.50 6.92
CA ASP A 195 -4.83 8.21 7.59
C ASP A 195 -3.46 7.78 8.13
N VAL A 196 -2.41 7.84 7.30
CA VAL A 196 -1.07 7.41 7.73
C VAL A 196 -0.45 8.33 8.77
N LEU A 197 -0.68 9.65 8.70
CA LEU A 197 -0.19 10.58 9.73
C LEU A 197 -0.90 10.31 11.08
N ALA A 198 -2.21 10.08 11.06
CA ALA A 198 -2.98 9.74 12.26
C ALA A 198 -2.52 8.42 12.88
N ILE A 199 -2.16 7.43 12.06
CA ILE A 199 -1.56 6.17 12.52
C ILE A 199 -0.21 6.41 13.18
N LEU A 200 0.69 7.14 12.52
CA LEU A 200 2.03 7.43 13.05
C LEU A 200 1.95 8.16 14.40
N GLU A 201 1.05 9.13 14.52
CA GLU A 201 0.78 9.85 15.78
C GLU A 201 0.20 8.94 16.88
N MET A 202 -0.64 7.97 16.51
CA MET A 202 -1.21 7.01 17.45
C MET A 202 -0.15 6.01 17.96
N LEU A 203 0.69 5.49 17.07
CA LEU A 203 1.73 4.51 17.42
C LEU A 203 2.93 5.15 18.14
N PHE A 204 3.23 6.41 17.81
CA PHE A 204 4.42 7.12 18.25
C PHE A 204 4.09 8.58 18.65
N PRO A 205 3.39 8.79 19.79
CA PRO A 205 2.79 10.08 20.15
C PRO A 205 3.76 11.21 20.49
N GLN A 206 5.06 10.93 20.57
CA GLN A 206 6.14 11.86 20.94
C GLN A 206 6.40 12.99 19.92
N TRP A 207 5.57 13.13 18.87
CA TRP A 207 5.70 14.15 17.82
C TRP A 207 4.53 15.13 17.78
N LYS A 208 3.72 15.18 18.84
CA LYS A 208 2.58 16.11 18.99
C LYS A 208 2.97 17.51 19.53
N GLU A 209 4.26 17.81 19.65
CA GLU A 209 4.75 19.12 20.09
C GLU A 209 5.10 20.05 18.93
#